data_AF-A0A0G9KTB7-F1
#
_entry.id   AF-A0A0G9KTB7-F1
#
_cell.length_a   1.000
_cell.length_b   1.000
_cell.length_c   1.000
_cell.angle_alpha   90.00
_cell.angle_beta   90.00
_cell.angle_gamma   90.00
#
_symmetry.space_group_name_H-M   'P 1'
#
loop_
_entity.id
_entity.type
_entity.pdbx_description
1 polymer ?
#
loop_
_entity_poly.entity_id
_entity_poly.type
_entity_poly.pdbx_seq_one_letter_code
_entity_poly.pdbx_strand_id
1 'polypeptide(L)' 'MEFILAKSKIIVDLSKENLFFEEKNQTIKLLNFRLDNMSLDIAIYEKDKLIKNSSMVFAHLPKKLKAKLNPKK' A
#
# COMPACT_ATOMS: atom_id res chain seq x y z
N MET A 1 -3.94 -25.17 -26.87
CA MET A 1 -3.51 -24.71 -25.54
C MET A 1 -3.81 -23.23 -25.45
N GLU A 2 -4.90 -22.88 -24.77
CA GLU A 2 -5.22 -21.47 -24.49
C GLU A 2 -4.31 -21.00 -23.36
N PHE A 3 -3.43 -20.05 -23.66
CA PHE A 3 -2.72 -19.31 -22.63
C PHE A 3 -3.75 -18.40 -21.96
N ILE A 4 -4.23 -18.79 -20.78
CA ILE A 4 -4.91 -17.84 -19.90
C ILE A 4 -3.84 -16.85 -19.46
N LEU A 5 -3.78 -15.70 -20.12
CA LEU A 5 -3.12 -14.52 -19.59
C LEU A 5 -3.94 -14.10 -18.36
N ALA A 6 -3.65 -14.73 -17.22
CA ALA A 6 -4.14 -14.28 -15.94
C ALA A 6 -3.69 -12.82 -15.82
N LYS A 7 -4.63 -11.87 -15.98
CA LYS A 7 -4.41 -10.42 -15.91
C LYS A 7 -3.29 -10.16 -14.92
N SER A 8 -2.12 -9.76 -15.42
CA SER A 8 -0.93 -9.56 -14.60
C SER A 8 -1.31 -8.57 -13.51
N LYS A 9 -1.58 -9.06 -12.29
CA LYS A 9 -1.96 -8.20 -11.17
C LYS A 9 -0.80 -7.24 -10.99
N ILE A 10 -0.98 -5.99 -11.41
CA ILE A 10 0.08 -4.99 -11.32
C ILE A 10 0.14 -4.58 -9.85
N ILE A 11 1.00 -5.27 -9.11
CA ILE A 11 1.27 -5.02 -7.71
C ILE A 11 2.64 -4.37 -7.64
N VAL A 12 2.67 -3.14 -7.13
CA VAL A 12 3.90 -2.41 -6.84
C VAL A 12 4.31 -2.73 -5.41
N ASP A 13 5.45 -3.36 -5.23
CA ASP A 13 6.04 -3.57 -3.91
C ASP A 13 6.57 -2.24 -3.37
N LEU A 14 5.95 -1.75 -2.30
CA LEU A 14 6.32 -0.52 -1.60
C LEU A 14 7.02 -0.82 -0.27
N SER A 15 7.15 -2.09 0.11
CA SER A 15 7.74 -2.49 1.39
C SER A 15 9.19 -2.02 1.56
N LYS A 16 9.89 -1.83 0.44
CA LYS A 16 11.25 -1.26 0.38
C LYS A 16 11.27 0.26 0.36
N GLU A 17 10.18 0.88 -0.03
CA GLU A 17 10.05 2.32 0.11
C GLU A 17 9.70 2.62 1.56
N ASN A 18 10.44 3.54 2.20
CA ASN A 18 10.17 3.96 3.58
C ASN A 18 8.91 4.85 3.64
N LEU A 19 7.79 4.31 3.18
CA LEU A 19 6.48 4.93 3.12
C LEU A 19 5.66 4.47 4.29
N PHE A 20 5.47 5.37 5.23
CA PHE A 20 4.64 5.16 6.38
C PHE A 20 4.03 6.48 6.82
N PHE A 21 2.97 6.37 7.60
CA PHE A 21 2.32 7.50 8.24
C PHE A 21 1.84 7.08 9.62
N GLU A 22 1.78 8.05 10.52
CA GLU A 22 1.21 7.83 11.85
C GLU A 22 -0.26 8.26 11.85
N GLU A 23 -1.13 7.42 12.37
CA GLU A 23 -2.56 7.70 12.55
C GLU A 23 -2.99 7.16 13.91
N LYS A 24 -3.61 8.00 14.75
CA LYS A 24 -4.12 7.62 16.08
C LYS A 24 -3.10 6.87 16.94
N ASN A 25 -1.86 7.34 16.96
CA ASN A 25 -0.75 6.74 17.73
C ASN A 25 -0.29 5.35 17.23
N GLN A 26 -0.69 4.97 16.01
CA GLN A 26 -0.27 3.78 15.31
C GLN A 26 0.58 4.18 14.10
N THR A 27 1.61 3.41 13.79
CA THR A 27 2.41 3.58 12.57
C THR A 27 1.87 2.65 11.49
N ILE A 28 1.45 3.20 10.37
CA ILE A 28 0.94 2.46 9.22
C ILE A 28 2.02 2.48 8.14
N LYS A 29 2.65 1.33 7.89
CA LYS A 29 3.61 1.14 6.80
C LYS A 29 2.92 0.61 5.56
N LEU A 30 3.25 1.16 4.40
CA LEU A 30 2.74 0.70 3.11
C LEU A 30 3.57 -0.49 2.65
N LEU A 31 2.92 -1.57 2.24
CA LEU A 31 3.58 -2.81 1.83
C LEU A 31 3.47 -3.03 0.33
N ASN A 32 2.25 -3.07 -0.18
CA ASN A 32 1.99 -3.35 -1.59
C ASN A 32 0.91 -2.42 -2.10
N PHE A 33 1.07 -1.90 -3.30
CA PHE A 33 0.04 -1.15 -3.98
C PHE A 33 -0.49 -1.94 -5.16
N ARG A 34 -1.74 -2.37 -5.04
CA ARG A 34 -2.49 -3.06 -6.08
C ARG A 34 -3.14 -2.02 -6.99
N LEU A 35 -2.56 -1.83 -8.17
CA LEU A 35 -3.08 -0.90 -9.17
C LEU A 35 -4.39 -1.40 -9.80
N ASP A 36 -4.61 -2.72 -9.80
CA ASP A 36 -5.83 -3.35 -10.33
C ASP A 36 -7.11 -2.84 -9.66
N ASN A 37 -7.09 -2.68 -8.34
CA ASN A 37 -8.24 -2.23 -7.54
C ASN A 37 -7.97 -0.94 -6.75
N MET A 38 -6.87 -0.24 -7.06
CA MET A 38 -6.44 0.98 -6.36
C MET A 38 -6.42 0.82 -4.83
N SER A 39 -5.95 -0.33 -4.33
CA SER A 39 -5.86 -0.63 -2.90
C SER A 39 -4.42 -0.86 -2.47
N LEU A 40 -4.11 -0.52 -1.22
CA LEU A 40 -2.83 -0.79 -0.59
C LEU A 40 -2.97 -1.82 0.51
N ASP A 41 -2.05 -2.77 0.54
CA ASP A 41 -1.77 -3.52 1.75
C ASP A 41 -0.88 -2.67 2.66
N ILE A 42 -1.30 -2.59 3.92
CA ILE A 42 -0.64 -1.83 4.97
C ILE A 42 -0.38 -2.72 6.18
N ALA A 43 0.70 -2.45 6.90
CA ALA A 43 0.98 -3.02 8.20
C ALA A 43 0.83 -1.94 9.27
N ILE A 44 0.02 -2.23 10.28
CA ILE A 44 -0.27 -1.34 11.39
C ILE A 44 0.57 -1.80 12.58
N TYR A 45 1.41 -0.90 13.06
CA TYR A 45 2.29 -1.09 14.21
C TYR A 45 1.83 -0.17 15.35
N GLU A 46 1.91 -0.67 16.57
CA GLU A 46 1.65 0.11 17.78
C GLU A 46 2.75 -0.19 18.78
N LYS A 47 3.39 0.85 19.34
CA LYS A 47 4.54 0.71 20.25
C LYS A 47 5.62 -0.23 19.68
N ASP A 48 5.96 -0.03 18.40
CA ASP A 48 6.95 -0.82 17.65
C ASP A 48 6.59 -2.30 17.39
N LYS A 49 5.38 -2.74 17.75
CA LYS A 49 4.91 -4.11 17.50
C LYS A 49 3.92 -4.13 16.36
N LEU A 50 4.09 -5.07 15.43
CA LEU A 50 3.10 -5.32 14.37
C LEU A 50 1.81 -5.82 15.02
N ILE A 51 0.74 -5.04 14.87
CA ILE A 51 -0.58 -5.39 15.41
C ILE A 51 -1.36 -6.20 14.40
N LYS A 52 -1.42 -5.71 13.15
CA LYS A 52 -2.10 -6.41 12.06
C LYS A 52 -1.69 -5.88 10.70
N ASN A 53 -1.93 -6.71 9.70
CA ASN A 53 -1.94 -6.29 8.32
C ASN A 53 -3.39 -5.98 7.93
N SER A 54 -3.58 -4.91 7.18
CA SER A 54 -4.89 -4.48 6.70
C SER A 54 -4.75 -4.01 5.25
N SER A 55 -5.86 -3.83 4.57
CA SER A 55 -5.89 -3.17 3.28
C SER A 55 -6.67 -1.87 3.36
N MET A 56 -6.24 -0.85 2.63
CA MET A 56 -6.95 0.42 2.51
C MET A 56 -7.07 0.86 1.06
N VAL A 57 -8.05 1.70 0.74
CA VAL A 57 -8.18 2.30 -0.60
C VAL A 57 -7.22 3.47 -0.75
N PHE A 58 -6.65 3.65 -1.94
CA PHE A 58 -5.71 4.73 -2.26
C PHE A 58 -6.28 6.12 -1.94
N ALA A 59 -7.60 6.32 -2.11
CA ALA A 59 -8.26 7.59 -1.82
C ALA A 59 -8.09 8.06 -0.36
N HIS A 60 -8.07 7.11 0.58
CA HIS A 60 -7.94 7.38 2.01
C HIS A 60 -6.49 7.66 2.43
N LEU A 61 -5.50 7.46 1.54
CA LEU A 61 -4.12 7.80 1.88
C LEU A 61 -3.97 9.31 2.15
N PRO A 62 -3.07 9.68 3.08
CA PRO A 62 -2.66 11.05 3.27
C PRO A 62 -2.14 11.69 1.98
N LYS A 63 -2.41 12.99 1.77
CA LYS A 63 -1.96 13.75 0.58
C LYS A 63 -0.46 13.56 0.29
N LYS A 64 0.38 13.53 1.32
CA LYS A 64 1.85 13.33 1.21
C LYS A 64 2.22 12.00 0.56
N LEU A 65 1.51 10.91 0.91
CA LEU A 65 1.76 9.58 0.36
C LEU A 65 1.17 9.43 -1.04
N LYS A 66 -0.02 9.98 -1.28
CA LYS A 66 -0.61 10.03 -2.63
C LYS A 66 0.30 10.72 -3.63
N ALA A 67 0.98 11.79 -3.24
CA ALA A 67 1.93 12.49 -4.10
C ALA A 67 3.16 11.63 -4.46
N LYS A 68 3.69 10.83 -3.52
CA LYS A 68 4.82 9.93 -3.77
C LYS A 68 4.44 8.75 -4.67
N LEU A 69 3.23 8.24 -4.52
CA LEU A 69 2.71 7.12 -5.29
C LEU A 69 2.11 7.52 -6.63
N ASN A 70 2.04 8.82 -6.93
CA ASN A 70 1.45 9.29 -8.17
C ASN A 70 2.43 9.01 -9.32
N PRO A 71 2.08 8.14 -10.30
CA PRO A 71 2.97 7.77 -11.40
C PRO A 71 3.20 8.90 -12.42
N LYS A 72 2.64 10.10 -12.20
CA LYS A 72 2.83 11.26 -13.07
C LYS A 72 3.99 12.11 -12.60
N LYS A 73 5.21 11.68 -12.89
CA LYS A 73 6.33 12.59 -13.13
C LYS A 73 7.22 12.05 -14.23
#